data_AF-A0A831RGJ8-F1
#
_entry.id   AF-A0A831RGJ8-F1
#
_cell.length_a   1.000
_cell.length_b   1.000
_cell.length_c   1.000
_cell.angle_alpha   90.00
_cell.angle_beta   90.00
_cell.angle_gamma   90.00
#
_symmetry.space_group_name_H-M   'P 1'
#
loop_
_entity.id
_entity.type
_entity.pdbx_description
1 polymer ?
#
loop_
_entity_poly.entity_id
_entity_poly.type
_entity_poly.pdbx_seq_one_letter_code
_entity_poly.pdbx_strand_id
1 'polypeptide(L)' 'FELTPVPDAHLCCGSAGTYSILQPQLAGQLRDRKIAALESGDPAIIASANIGCMLHLMPATARPVRHWIELLDTYD' A
#
# COMPACT_ATOMS: atom_id res chain seq x y z
N PHE A 1 12.66 3.54 12.21
CA PHE A 1 11.22 3.40 12.48
C PHE A 1 10.93 2.00 13.02
N GLU A 2 9.81 1.81 13.72
CA GLU A 2 9.31 0.51 14.18
C GLU A 2 8.27 -0.03 13.18
N LEU A 3 8.27 -1.34 12.92
CA LEU A 3 7.36 -1.98 11.98
C LEU A 3 6.16 -2.59 12.71
N THR A 4 4.95 -2.31 12.22
CA THR A 4 3.74 -2.98 12.67
C THR A 4 3.58 -4.34 11.98
N PRO A 5 3.04 -5.37 12.65
CA PRO A 5 2.69 -6.63 12.01
C PRO A 5 1.64 -6.41 10.91
N VAL A 6 1.79 -7.10 9.78
CA VAL A 6 0.84 -7.07 8.67
C VAL A 6 0.36 -8.50 8.38
N PRO A 7 -0.89 -8.86 8.70
CA PRO A 7 -1.46 -10.14 8.31
C PRO A 7 -1.49 -10.27 6.79
N ASP A 8 -1.33 -11.48 6.27
CA ASP A 8 -1.36 -11.75 4.82
C ASP A 8 -0.46 -10.82 3.99
N ALA A 9 0.74 -10.51 4.49
CA ALA A 9 1.67 -9.55 3.87
C ALA A 9 2.00 -9.85 2.40
N HIS A 10 1.85 -11.11 1.97
CA HIS A 10 2.04 -11.60 0.61
C HIS A 10 0.94 -11.14 -0.38
N LEU A 11 -0.20 -10.63 0.10
CA LEU A 11 -1.28 -10.17 -0.76
C LEU A 11 -0.84 -9.01 -1.65
N CYS A 12 -1.17 -9.13 -2.93
CA CYS A 12 -0.96 -8.11 -3.94
C CYS A 12 -1.87 -6.90 -3.71
N CYS A 13 -1.39 -5.70 -4.06
CA CYS A 13 -2.18 -4.47 -3.98
C CYS A 13 -3.25 -4.36 -5.09
N GLY A 14 -3.14 -5.14 -6.16
CA GLY A 14 -4.11 -5.16 -7.26
C GLY A 14 -3.88 -4.16 -8.40
N SER A 15 -2.77 -3.39 -8.38
CA SER A 15 -2.53 -2.31 -9.35
C SER A 15 -2.16 -2.76 -10.77
N ALA A 16 -1.69 -4.00 -10.95
CA ALA A 16 -1.01 -4.62 -12.10
C ALA A 16 -1.30 -4.12 -13.55
N GLY A 17 -1.05 -2.84 -13.84
CA GLY A 17 -1.15 -2.24 -15.18
C GLY A 17 -2.47 -2.52 -15.88
N THR A 18 -2.41 -3.10 -17.09
CA THR A 18 -3.60 -3.42 -17.90
C THR A 18 -4.57 -4.36 -17.19
N TYR A 19 -4.09 -5.26 -16.30
CA TYR A 19 -4.98 -6.16 -15.57
C TYR A 19 -5.95 -5.40 -14.66
N SER A 20 -5.49 -4.35 -13.97
CA SER A 20 -6.37 -3.57 -13.09
C SER A 20 -7.43 -2.78 -13.86
N ILE A 21 -7.13 -2.40 -15.11
CA ILE A 21 -8.08 -1.76 -16.04
C ILE A 21 -9.11 -2.77 -16.55
N LEU A 22 -8.66 -3.99 -16.91
CA LEU A 22 -9.53 -5.03 -17.42
C LEU A 22 -10.35 -5.74 -16.34
N GLN A 23 -9.88 -5.71 -15.08
CA GLN A 23 -10.48 -6.38 -13.92
C GLN A 23 -10.64 -5.41 -12.74
N PRO A 24 -11.38 -4.29 -12.89
CA PRO A 24 -11.40 -3.22 -11.90
C PRO A 24 -12.04 -3.64 -10.57
N GLN A 25 -13.04 -4.52 -10.60
CA GLN A 25 -13.68 -5.02 -9.39
C GLN A 25 -12.71 -5.84 -8.54
N LEU A 26 -11.96 -6.76 -9.17
CA LEU A 26 -10.99 -7.57 -8.45
C LEU A 26 -9.80 -6.72 -7.96
N ALA A 27 -9.33 -5.79 -8.78
CA ALA A 27 -8.28 -4.85 -8.38
C ALA A 27 -8.67 -4.01 -7.15
N GLY A 28 -9.94 -3.59 -7.07
CA GLY A 28 -10.51 -2.92 -5.90
C GLY A 28 -10.56 -3.84 -4.68
N GLN A 29 -11.07 -5.07 -4.82
CA GLN A 29 -11.12 -6.02 -3.71
C GLN A 29 -9.74 -6.35 -3.14
N LEU A 30 -8.73 -6.52 -4.00
CA LEU A 30 -7.35 -6.77 -3.57
C LEU A 30 -6.77 -5.55 -2.83
N ARG A 31 -7.01 -4.34 -3.35
CA ARG A 31 -6.60 -3.09 -2.70
C ARG A 31 -7.20 -2.96 -1.31
N ASP A 32 -8.51 -3.15 -1.19
CA ASP A 32 -9.22 -2.93 0.06
C ASP A 32 -8.79 -3.95 1.13
N ARG A 33 -8.58 -5.21 0.73
CA ARG A 33 -7.97 -6.24 1.61
C ARG A 33 -6.56 -5.86 2.03
N LYS A 34 -5.74 -5.34 1.10
CA LYS A 34 -4.37 -4.93 1.40
C LYS A 34 -4.33 -3.76 2.37
N ILE A 35 -5.20 -2.77 2.21
CA ILE A 35 -5.33 -1.64 3.14
C ILE A 35 -5.75 -2.12 4.53
N ALA A 36 -6.79 -2.95 4.63
CA ALA A 36 -7.23 -3.48 5.91
C ALA A 36 -6.11 -4.24 6.65
N ALA A 37 -5.31 -5.03 5.93
CA ALA A 37 -4.15 -5.70 6.49
C ALA A 37 -3.06 -4.71 6.94
N LEU A 38 -2.69 -3.74 6.10
CA LEU A 38 -1.67 -2.75 6.39
C LEU A 38 -2.05 -1.88 7.61
N GLU A 39 -3.32 -1.52 7.74
CA GLU A 39 -3.83 -0.65 8.81
C GLU A 39 -4.13 -1.40 10.12
N SER A 40 -4.09 -2.74 10.13
CA SER A 40 -4.47 -3.55 11.30
C SER A 40 -3.65 -3.27 12.57
N GLY A 41 -2.39 -2.84 12.41
CA GLY A 41 -1.50 -2.44 13.50
C GLY A 41 -1.46 -0.94 13.77
N ASP A 42 -2.39 -0.16 13.21
CA ASP A 42 -2.47 1.31 13.36
C ASP A 42 -1.17 2.06 12.99
N PRO A 43 -0.54 1.79 11.82
CA PRO A 43 0.73 2.42 11.46
C PRO A 43 0.55 3.91 11.18
N ALA A 44 1.54 4.74 11.55
CA ALA A 44 1.53 6.15 11.20
C ALA A 44 1.65 6.40 9.68
N ILE A 45 2.39 5.53 8.97
CA ILE A 45 2.73 5.66 7.54
C ILE A 45 2.76 4.28 6.90
N ILE A 46 2.34 4.17 5.64
CA ILE A 46 2.52 2.98 4.80
C ILE A 46 3.70 3.22 3.85
N ALA A 47 4.69 2.33 3.87
CA ALA A 47 5.83 2.38 2.96
C ALA A 47 5.65 1.40 1.79
N SER A 48 6.03 1.81 0.59
CA SER A 48 6.06 0.94 -0.60
C SER A 48 7.32 1.20 -1.43
N ALA A 49 7.82 0.17 -2.10
CA ALA A 49 8.88 0.27 -3.12
C ALA A 49 8.32 0.25 -4.55
N ASN A 50 7.00 0.22 -4.71
CA ASN A 50 6.35 0.15 -6.01
C ASN A 50 5.38 1.33 -6.19
N ILE A 51 5.69 2.21 -7.15
CA ILE A 51 4.90 3.40 -7.46
C ILE A 51 3.46 3.07 -7.89
N GLY A 52 3.25 1.97 -8.61
CA GLY A 52 1.93 1.51 -9.01
C GLY A 52 1.08 1.10 -7.82
N CYS A 53 1.65 0.38 -6.84
CA CYS A 53 0.96 0.13 -5.58
C CYS A 53 0.72 1.41 -4.78
N MET A 54 1.67 2.36 -4.74
CA MET A 54 1.45 3.63 -4.04
C MET A 54 0.24 4.38 -4.60
N LEU A 55 0.24 4.63 -5.91
CA LEU A 55 -0.86 5.34 -6.59
C LEU A 55 -2.21 4.63 -6.45
N HIS A 56 -2.20 3.29 -6.40
CA HIS A 56 -3.42 2.51 -6.24
C HIS A 56 -3.93 2.48 -4.79
N LEU A 57 -3.04 2.51 -3.79
CA LEU A 57 -3.38 2.45 -2.37
C LEU A 57 -3.75 3.83 -1.80
N MET A 58 -3.05 4.90 -2.19
CA MET A 58 -3.26 6.27 -1.66
C MET A 58 -4.73 6.73 -1.61
N PRO A 59 -5.57 6.49 -2.63
CA PRO A 59 -6.97 6.93 -2.58
C PRO A 59 -7.86 6.13 -1.63
N ALA A 60 -7.37 5.00 -1.11
CA ALA A 60 -8.16 4.05 -0.32
C ALA A 60 -7.83 4.06 1.19
N THR A 61 -6.98 5.00 1.64
CA THR A 61 -6.59 5.13 3.04
C THR A 61 -6.35 6.61 3.37
N ALA A 62 -6.54 6.96 4.64
CA ALA A 62 -6.14 8.27 5.17
C ALA A 62 -4.66 8.31 5.59
N ARG A 63 -3.99 7.15 5.71
CA ARG A 63 -2.58 7.08 6.08
C ARG A 63 -1.70 7.57 4.94
N PRO A 64 -0.66 8.37 5.23
CA PRO A 64 0.34 8.71 4.21
C PRO A 64 0.94 7.43 3.63
N VAL A 65 0.92 7.32 2.30
CA VAL A 65 1.66 6.28 1.57
C VAL A 65 2.89 6.95 0.95
N ARG A 66 4.07 6.40 1.25
CA ARG A 66 5.37 7.00 0.87
C ARG A 66 6.28 5.96 0.23
N HIS A 67 7.20 6.42 -0.60
CA HIS A 67 8.29 5.59 -1.04
C HIS A 67 9.23 5.35 0.14
N TRP A 68 9.72 4.12 0.31
CA TRP A 68 10.55 3.77 1.48
C TRP A 68 11.85 4.60 1.59
N ILE A 69 12.41 5.06 0.47
CA ILE A 69 13.60 5.94 0.48
C ILE A 69 13.31 7.26 1.19
N GLU A 70 12.10 7.82 1.06
CA GLU A 70 11.72 9.07 1.76
C GLU A 70 11.73 8.91 3.28
N LEU A 71 11.71 7.68 3.80
CA LEU A 71 11.80 7.39 5.23
C LEU A 71 13.25 7.25 5.71
N LEU A 72 14.20 7.09 4.79
CA LEU A 72 15.63 6.96 5.07
C LEU A 72 16.40 8.22 4.72
N ASP A 73 15.83 9.07 3.88
CA ASP A 73 16.39 10.37 3.55
C ASP A 73 16.23 11.30 4.76
N THR A 74 17.21 11.22 5.67
CA THR A 74 17.30 12.00 6.91
C THR A 74 18.16 13.25 6.74
N TYR A 75 18.45 13.67 5.50
CA TYR A 75 19.21 14.89 5.26
C TYR A 75 18.29 16.12 5.38
N ASP A 76 18.18 16.62 6.62
CA ASP A 76 17.97 18.04 6.92
C ASP A 76 19.33 18.67 7.31
#